data_AF-A0A961FMB1-F1
#
_entry.id   AF-A0A961FMB1-F1
#
_cell.length_a   1.000
_cell.length_b   1.000
_cell.length_c   1.000
_cell.angle_alpha   90.00
_cell.angle_beta   90.00
_cell.angle_gamma   90.00
#
_symmetry.space_group_name_H-M   'P 1'
#
loop_
_entity.id
_entity.type
_entity.pdbx_description
1 polymer ?
#
loop_
_entity_poly.entity_id
_entity_poly.type
_entity_poly.pdbx_seq_one_letter_code
_entity_poly.pdbx_strand_id
1 'polypeptide(L)'
;MRSFSLAAFGAVLLVAPALAADLPKIPSKPIAEKGELLFSDDMESAEHDARWHRVVDTFAFENGALKGTQTRVQDMPSKDGKTIIKAHAAVYGLELPTKDSVVEVKMRFDGCTMMDVEFDDRKYTGSHYGHLCRAQVRLDKVTIMDEREGSQNEIIKAMREDPSKKAEVAKMMEGKSATFPVKLKEGETYTVVVETV
;
A
#
# COMPACT_ATOMS: atom_id res chain seq x y z
N MET A 1 16.30 -3.87 69.85
CA MET A 1 15.57 -3.63 68.58
C MET A 1 16.35 -2.60 67.80
N ARG A 2 16.92 -2.94 66.64
CA ARG A 2 17.63 -2.00 65.75
C ARG A 2 16.85 -1.93 64.44
N SER A 3 16.31 -0.76 64.12
CA SER A 3 15.63 -0.48 62.86
C SER A 3 16.63 -0.45 61.70
N PHE A 4 16.33 -1.17 60.62
CA PHE A 4 16.96 -0.98 59.33
C PHE A 4 16.03 -0.10 58.47
N SER A 5 16.49 1.09 58.09
CA SER A 5 15.86 1.91 57.06
C SER A 5 16.27 1.40 55.68
N LEU A 6 15.29 0.96 54.90
CA LEU A 6 15.46 0.59 53.49
C LEU A 6 15.36 1.87 52.65
N ALA A 7 16.46 2.31 52.04
CA ALA A 7 16.45 3.40 51.08
C ALA A 7 15.99 2.87 49.71
N ALA A 8 14.81 3.28 49.26
CA ALA A 8 14.30 2.98 47.93
C ALA A 8 14.97 3.91 46.90
N PHE A 9 15.85 3.37 46.07
CA PHE A 9 16.36 4.06 44.88
C PHE A 9 15.29 4.02 43.78
N GLY A 10 14.62 5.15 43.56
CA GLY A 10 13.72 5.34 42.41
C GLY A 10 14.52 5.50 41.13
N ALA A 11 14.46 4.50 40.25
CA ALA A 11 15.01 4.60 38.90
C ALA A 11 14.09 5.48 38.03
N VAL A 12 14.55 6.68 37.67
CA VAL A 12 13.88 7.55 36.70
C VAL A 12 14.21 7.03 35.30
N LEU A 13 13.26 6.39 34.63
CA LEU A 13 13.36 6.07 33.21
C LEU A 13 13.19 7.36 32.40
N LEU A 14 14.30 7.87 31.86
CA LEU A 14 14.30 8.89 30.82
C LEU A 14 13.81 8.25 29.51
N VAL A 15 12.53 8.45 29.18
CA VAL A 15 11.99 8.15 27.86
C VAL A 15 12.43 9.28 26.93
N ALA A 16 13.47 9.03 26.13
CA ALA A 16 13.84 9.96 25.07
C ALA A 16 12.72 9.97 24.01
N PRO A 17 12.15 11.14 23.66
CA PRO A 17 11.19 11.21 22.58
C PRO A 17 11.92 10.86 21.28
N ALA A 18 11.48 9.79 20.61
CA ALA A 18 11.89 9.51 19.25
C ALA A 18 11.36 10.66 18.38
N LEU A 19 12.27 11.52 17.91
CA LEU A 19 11.93 12.58 16.98
C LEU A 19 11.45 11.91 15.69
N ALA A 20 10.19 12.14 15.32
CA ALA A 20 9.69 11.73 14.03
C ALA A 20 10.53 12.44 12.95
N ALA A 21 11.10 11.68 12.01
CA ALA A 21 11.82 12.25 10.88
C ALA A 21 10.90 13.21 10.12
N ASP A 22 11.46 14.35 9.68
CA ASP A 22 10.73 15.31 8.87
C ASP A 22 10.19 14.64 7.60
N LEU A 23 8.93 14.92 7.27
CA LEU A 23 8.33 14.39 6.05
C LEU A 23 9.11 14.89 4.82
N PRO A 24 9.28 14.05 3.78
CA PRO A 24 9.84 14.49 2.51
C PRO A 24 9.05 15.69 1.98
N LYS A 25 9.77 16.67 1.43
CA LYS A 25 9.13 17.86 0.86
C LYS A 25 8.34 17.46 -0.39
N ILE A 26 7.05 17.82 -0.44
CA ILE A 26 6.23 17.68 -1.63
C ILE A 26 6.76 18.63 -2.71
N PRO A 27 7.11 18.14 -3.91
CA PRO A 27 7.51 18.98 -5.04
C PRO A 27 6.42 19.99 -5.41
N SER A 28 6.81 21.20 -5.80
CA SER A 28 5.86 22.25 -6.21
C SER A 28 5.33 22.07 -7.64
N LYS A 29 5.87 21.08 -8.36
CA LYS A 29 5.55 20.72 -9.75
C LYS A 29 5.64 19.20 -9.88
N PRO A 30 4.96 18.59 -10.87
CA PRO A 30 5.22 17.21 -11.28
C PRO A 30 6.72 16.92 -11.38
N ILE A 31 7.13 15.75 -10.92
CA ILE A 31 8.51 15.25 -11.04
C ILE A 31 8.72 14.52 -12.36
N ALA A 32 7.64 14.02 -12.97
CA ALA A 32 7.67 13.37 -14.27
C ALA A 32 7.09 14.29 -15.38
N GLU A 33 7.60 14.09 -16.60
CA GLU A 33 7.01 14.66 -17.82
C GLU A 33 6.21 13.57 -18.55
N LYS A 34 4.99 13.88 -18.99
CA LYS A 34 4.16 12.90 -19.72
C LYS A 34 4.77 12.60 -21.09
N GLY A 35 5.03 11.31 -21.33
CA GLY A 35 5.52 10.79 -22.61
C GLY A 35 4.40 10.22 -23.49
N GLU A 36 4.71 9.12 -24.20
CA GLU A 36 3.75 8.37 -25.00
C GLU A 36 2.62 7.79 -24.14
N LEU A 37 1.38 7.90 -24.61
CA LEU A 37 0.23 7.27 -23.98
C LEU A 37 0.22 5.77 -24.28
N LEU A 38 0.53 4.95 -23.28
CA LEU A 38 0.55 3.49 -23.42
C LEU A 38 -0.84 2.86 -23.33
N PHE A 39 -1.73 3.46 -22.53
CA PHE A 39 -3.06 2.94 -22.26
C PHE A 39 -4.00 4.03 -21.73
N SER A 40 -5.27 3.96 -22.12
CA SER A 40 -6.36 4.74 -21.54
C SER A 40 -7.66 3.97 -21.64
N ASP A 41 -8.49 4.05 -20.61
CA ASP A 41 -9.84 3.51 -20.59
C ASP A 41 -10.74 4.47 -19.78
N ASP A 42 -11.85 4.88 -20.37
CA ASP A 42 -12.84 5.78 -19.73
C ASP A 42 -13.89 5.00 -18.94
N MET A 43 -13.87 3.66 -19.02
CA MET A 43 -14.77 2.73 -18.35
C MET A 43 -16.24 2.85 -18.78
N GLU A 44 -16.55 3.54 -19.89
CA GLU A 44 -17.91 3.72 -20.39
C GLU A 44 -18.42 2.52 -21.20
N SER A 45 -17.53 1.74 -21.78
CA SER A 45 -17.87 0.56 -22.60
C SER A 45 -18.41 -0.61 -21.75
N ALA A 46 -19.39 -1.34 -22.30
CA ALA A 46 -19.86 -2.60 -21.73
C ALA A 46 -18.86 -3.75 -21.91
N GLU A 47 -17.99 -3.65 -22.92
CA GLU A 47 -16.88 -4.56 -23.16
C GLU A 47 -15.57 -3.91 -22.68
N HIS A 48 -14.86 -4.57 -21.78
CA HIS A 48 -13.60 -4.07 -21.23
C HIS A 48 -12.44 -4.37 -22.17
N ASP A 49 -11.43 -3.50 -22.20
CA ASP A 49 -10.20 -3.74 -22.96
C ASP A 49 -9.55 -5.05 -22.47
N ALA A 50 -9.22 -5.94 -23.42
CA ALA A 50 -8.69 -7.27 -23.13
C ALA A 50 -7.32 -7.26 -22.44
N ARG A 51 -6.64 -6.11 -22.38
CA ARG A 51 -5.38 -5.94 -21.63
C ARG A 51 -5.60 -5.91 -20.13
N TRP A 52 -6.82 -5.61 -19.66
CA TRP A 52 -7.14 -5.70 -18.24
C TRP A 52 -7.06 -7.14 -17.74
N HIS A 53 -6.26 -7.34 -16.70
CA HIS A 53 -6.10 -8.63 -16.05
C HIS A 53 -6.91 -8.68 -14.75
N ARG A 54 -7.89 -9.59 -14.75
CA ARG A 54 -8.72 -9.89 -13.59
C ARG A 54 -8.02 -10.91 -12.70
N VAL A 55 -7.43 -10.45 -11.59
CA VAL A 55 -6.77 -11.32 -10.60
C VAL A 55 -7.80 -12.07 -9.75
N VAL A 56 -8.86 -11.37 -9.32
CA VAL A 56 -9.95 -11.90 -8.49
C VAL A 56 -11.31 -11.38 -8.97
N ASP A 57 -12.37 -12.15 -8.76
CA ASP A 57 -13.76 -11.78 -9.09
C ASP A 57 -14.32 -10.76 -8.08
N THR A 58 -13.76 -9.56 -8.12
CA THR A 58 -14.07 -8.47 -7.18
C THR A 58 -14.33 -7.14 -7.89
N PHE A 59 -14.33 -7.12 -9.22
CA PHE A 59 -14.55 -5.90 -9.99
C PHE A 59 -15.67 -6.07 -11.02
N ALA A 60 -16.45 -5.02 -11.17
CA ALA A 60 -17.50 -4.88 -12.17
C ALA A 60 -17.43 -3.50 -12.81
N PHE A 61 -17.71 -3.43 -14.11
CA PHE A 61 -17.91 -2.17 -14.81
C PHE A 61 -19.36 -1.74 -14.59
N GLU A 62 -19.56 -0.64 -13.87
CA GLU A 62 -20.89 -0.13 -13.50
C GLU A 62 -20.88 1.40 -13.58
N ASN A 63 -21.83 1.98 -14.33
CA ASN A 63 -22.04 3.44 -14.41
C ASN A 63 -20.79 4.24 -14.84
N GLY A 64 -20.06 3.75 -15.86
CA GLY A 64 -18.85 4.44 -16.34
C GLY A 64 -17.67 4.34 -15.38
N ALA A 65 -17.62 3.31 -14.54
CA ALA A 65 -16.56 3.11 -13.56
C ALA A 65 -16.24 1.63 -13.36
N LEU A 66 -14.95 1.34 -13.11
CA LEU A 66 -14.51 0.05 -12.60
C LEU A 66 -14.69 0.01 -11.08
N LYS A 67 -15.76 -0.64 -10.61
CA LYS A 67 -16.11 -0.74 -9.19
C LYS A 67 -15.46 -1.96 -8.56
N GLY A 68 -14.56 -1.72 -7.60
CA GLY A 68 -13.96 -2.77 -6.76
C GLY A 68 -14.79 -3.06 -5.51
N THR A 69 -14.95 -4.35 -5.17
CA THR A 69 -15.60 -4.82 -3.94
C THR A 69 -14.73 -5.88 -3.29
N GLN A 70 -14.17 -5.60 -2.12
CA GLN A 70 -13.40 -6.61 -1.38
C GLN A 70 -14.35 -7.63 -0.73
N THR A 71 -14.36 -8.85 -1.27
CA THR A 71 -15.24 -9.93 -0.77
C THR A 71 -14.54 -10.90 0.19
N ARG A 72 -13.21 -10.85 0.29
CA ARG A 72 -12.40 -11.73 1.15
C ARG A 72 -11.57 -10.92 2.15
N VAL A 73 -12.21 -10.52 3.24
CA VAL A 73 -11.60 -9.71 4.31
C VAL A 73 -10.94 -10.56 5.40
N GLN A 74 -11.23 -11.85 5.46
CA GLN A 74 -10.66 -12.79 6.42
C GLN A 74 -10.45 -14.17 5.78
N ASP A 75 -9.55 -14.95 6.37
CA ASP A 75 -9.36 -16.35 6.00
C ASP A 75 -10.65 -17.12 6.23
N MET A 76 -11.02 -17.98 5.28
CA MET A 76 -12.22 -18.80 5.38
C MET A 76 -11.94 -20.22 4.88
N PRO A 77 -12.60 -21.25 5.42
CA PRO A 77 -12.48 -22.60 4.88
C PRO A 77 -13.05 -22.66 3.45
N SER A 78 -12.46 -23.51 2.61
CA SER A 78 -13.02 -23.86 1.31
C SER A 78 -14.38 -24.56 1.47
N LYS A 79 -15.18 -24.60 0.40
CA LYS A 79 -16.52 -25.23 0.42
C LYS A 79 -16.49 -26.70 0.87
N ASP A 80 -15.39 -27.40 0.61
CA ASP A 80 -15.15 -28.78 1.04
C ASP A 80 -14.40 -28.90 2.38
N GLY A 81 -14.05 -27.79 3.02
CA GLY A 81 -13.36 -27.71 4.30
C GLY A 81 -11.90 -28.17 4.29
N LYS A 82 -11.33 -28.52 3.13
CA LYS A 82 -9.98 -29.12 3.04
C LYS A 82 -8.85 -28.10 2.98
N THR A 83 -9.16 -26.86 2.62
CA THR A 83 -8.16 -25.80 2.44
C THR A 83 -8.65 -24.50 3.07
N ILE A 84 -7.71 -23.58 3.31
CA ILE A 84 -8.03 -22.22 3.74
C ILE A 84 -7.92 -21.30 2.52
N ILE A 85 -9.04 -20.66 2.18
CA ILE A 85 -9.08 -19.54 1.24
C ILE A 85 -8.58 -18.31 2.00
N LYS A 86 -7.45 -17.77 1.55
CA LYS A 86 -6.84 -16.59 2.18
C LYS A 86 -7.62 -15.32 1.89
N ALA A 87 -7.65 -14.42 2.87
CA ALA A 87 -8.04 -13.03 2.63
C ALA A 87 -7.19 -12.44 1.49
N HIS A 88 -7.81 -11.62 0.64
CA HIS A 88 -7.12 -11.01 -0.49
C HIS A 88 -7.73 -9.64 -0.79
N ALA A 89 -6.89 -8.68 -1.15
CA ALA A 89 -7.34 -7.39 -1.64
C ALA A 89 -8.04 -7.55 -3.00
N ALA A 90 -8.96 -6.64 -3.33
CA ALA A 90 -9.46 -6.56 -4.70
C ALA A 90 -8.34 -5.99 -5.58
N VAL A 91 -7.81 -6.78 -6.53
CA VAL A 91 -6.79 -6.33 -7.50
C VAL A 91 -7.30 -6.46 -8.94
N TYR A 92 -7.11 -5.39 -9.72
CA TYR A 92 -7.36 -5.34 -11.17
C TYR A 92 -6.21 -4.55 -11.79
N GLY A 93 -5.54 -5.11 -12.79
CA GLY A 93 -4.26 -4.57 -13.25
C GLY A 93 -4.06 -4.66 -14.76
N LEU A 94 -3.04 -3.97 -15.23
CA LEU A 94 -2.55 -4.02 -16.62
C LEU A 94 -1.12 -4.50 -16.61
N GLU A 95 -0.74 -5.26 -17.65
CA GLU A 95 0.67 -5.54 -17.93
C GLU A 95 1.13 -4.62 -19.06
N LEU A 96 1.80 -3.54 -18.69
CA LEU A 96 2.36 -2.55 -19.61
C LEU A 96 3.88 -2.44 -19.39
N PRO A 97 4.67 -2.27 -20.47
CA PRO A 97 6.10 -2.05 -20.32
C PRO A 97 6.34 -0.63 -19.81
N THR A 98 6.45 -0.47 -18.49
CA THR A 98 6.70 0.84 -17.88
C THR A 98 7.93 0.79 -16.98
N LYS A 99 8.58 1.94 -16.80
CA LYS A 99 9.70 2.12 -15.86
C LYS A 99 9.46 3.43 -15.11
N ASP A 100 9.64 4.52 -15.84
CA ASP A 100 9.30 5.87 -15.40
C ASP A 100 7.87 6.13 -15.91
N SER A 101 6.92 6.30 -15.00
CA SER A 101 5.49 6.16 -15.30
C SER A 101 4.69 7.32 -14.72
N VAL A 102 3.68 7.77 -15.46
CA VAL A 102 2.63 8.65 -14.96
C VAL A 102 1.31 7.91 -15.08
N VAL A 103 0.69 7.58 -13.96
CA VAL A 103 -0.64 6.97 -13.91
C VAL A 103 -1.63 8.00 -13.42
N GLU A 104 -2.66 8.28 -14.22
CA GLU A 104 -3.77 9.17 -13.84
C GLU A 104 -5.06 8.38 -13.75
N VAL A 105 -5.75 8.50 -12.62
CA VAL A 105 -6.99 7.78 -12.36
C VAL A 105 -7.99 8.66 -11.63
N LYS A 106 -9.26 8.57 -12.02
CA LYS A 106 -10.37 9.14 -11.25
C LYS A 106 -10.80 8.13 -10.19
N MET A 107 -10.64 8.49 -8.92
CA MET A 107 -10.99 7.64 -7.79
C MET A 107 -12.17 8.23 -7.02
N ARG A 108 -13.12 7.37 -6.62
CA ARG A 108 -14.22 7.71 -5.72
C ARG A 108 -14.32 6.66 -4.62
N PHE A 109 -14.29 7.09 -3.37
CA PHE A 109 -14.56 6.21 -2.23
C PHE A 109 -16.07 6.01 -2.12
N ASP A 110 -16.51 4.75 -2.07
CA ASP A 110 -17.92 4.35 -1.95
C ASP A 110 -17.99 3.10 -1.05
N GLY A 111 -18.02 3.32 0.26
CA GLY A 111 -17.95 2.28 1.31
C GLY A 111 -16.55 1.69 1.55
N CYS A 112 -15.57 1.94 0.69
CA CYS A 112 -14.19 1.50 0.91
C CYS A 112 -13.41 2.46 1.83
N THR A 113 -12.44 1.93 2.57
CA THR A 113 -11.59 2.74 3.48
C THR A 113 -10.20 3.04 2.90
N MET A 114 -9.88 2.42 1.76
CA MET A 114 -8.58 2.47 1.12
C MET A 114 -8.69 2.06 -0.35
N MET A 115 -7.96 2.76 -1.20
CA MET A 115 -7.63 2.35 -2.58
C MET A 115 -6.14 2.59 -2.81
N ASP A 116 -5.53 1.90 -3.75
CA ASP A 116 -4.14 2.12 -4.09
C ASP A 116 -3.87 2.06 -5.60
N VAL A 117 -2.77 2.68 -5.99
CA VAL A 117 -2.09 2.45 -7.28
C VAL A 117 -0.78 1.77 -6.94
N GLU A 118 -0.57 0.60 -7.51
CA GLU A 118 0.58 -0.26 -7.25
C GLU A 118 1.33 -0.54 -8.55
N PHE A 119 2.65 -0.55 -8.47
CA PHE A 119 3.54 -0.93 -9.57
C PHE A 119 4.22 -2.24 -9.23
N ASP A 120 4.08 -3.21 -10.12
CA ASP A 120 4.63 -4.55 -9.99
C ASP A 120 5.54 -4.89 -11.18
N ASP A 121 6.61 -5.64 -10.91
CA ASP A 121 7.31 -6.43 -11.92
C ASP A 121 7.26 -7.90 -11.52
N ARG A 122 6.36 -8.66 -12.17
CA ARG A 122 6.16 -10.09 -11.88
C ARG A 122 7.40 -10.95 -12.14
N LYS A 123 8.40 -10.44 -12.84
CA LYS A 123 9.70 -11.11 -13.06
C LYS A 123 10.71 -10.81 -11.96
N TYR A 124 10.49 -9.75 -11.16
CA TYR A 124 11.32 -9.42 -10.02
C TYR A 124 10.97 -10.30 -8.82
N THR A 125 11.92 -11.11 -8.38
CA THR A 125 11.71 -12.08 -7.28
C THR A 125 12.22 -11.61 -5.92
N GLY A 126 12.80 -10.40 -5.85
CA GLY A 126 13.31 -9.84 -4.60
C GLY A 126 12.20 -9.32 -3.67
N SER A 127 10.98 -9.15 -4.19
CA SER A 127 9.81 -8.77 -3.42
C SER A 127 8.62 -9.68 -3.72
N HIS A 128 7.71 -9.74 -2.76
CA HIS A 128 6.51 -10.55 -2.83
C HIS A 128 5.68 -10.21 -4.06
N TYR A 129 5.43 -11.21 -4.91
CA TYR A 129 4.72 -11.06 -6.16
C TYR A 129 5.24 -9.94 -7.10
N GLY A 130 6.49 -9.49 -6.91
CA GLY A 130 7.06 -8.43 -7.72
C GLY A 130 6.65 -7.00 -7.31
N HIS A 131 6.03 -6.81 -6.15
CA HIS A 131 5.62 -5.48 -5.67
C HIS A 131 6.82 -4.52 -5.58
N LEU A 132 6.77 -3.40 -6.30
CA LEU A 132 7.85 -2.42 -6.36
C LEU A 132 7.56 -1.19 -5.51
N CYS A 133 6.44 -0.53 -5.77
CA CYS A 133 6.02 0.65 -5.02
C CYS A 133 4.51 0.83 -5.07
N ARG A 134 3.99 1.55 -4.07
CA ARG A 134 2.56 1.75 -3.89
C ARG A 134 2.22 3.14 -3.37
N ALA A 135 1.20 3.75 -3.97
CA ALA A 135 0.52 4.91 -3.43
C ALA A 135 -0.82 4.47 -2.83
N GLN A 136 -0.88 4.36 -1.50
CA GLN A 136 -2.10 4.03 -0.78
C GLN A 136 -2.86 5.29 -0.39
N VAL A 137 -4.09 5.41 -0.85
CA VAL A 137 -4.98 6.53 -0.59
C VAL A 137 -6.06 6.11 0.40
N ARG A 138 -6.21 6.89 1.46
CA ARG A 138 -7.31 6.83 2.42
C ARG A 138 -7.94 8.21 2.52
N LEU A 139 -9.09 8.28 3.18
CA LEU A 139 -9.79 9.56 3.32
C LEU A 139 -8.99 10.61 4.11
N ASP A 140 -8.13 10.17 5.03
CA ASP A 140 -7.37 11.03 5.95
C ASP A 140 -5.87 11.12 5.62
N LYS A 141 -5.35 10.27 4.73
CA LYS A 141 -3.92 10.22 4.41
C LYS A 141 -3.61 9.53 3.09
N VAL A 142 -2.46 9.89 2.53
CA VAL A 142 -1.80 9.16 1.44
C VAL A 142 -0.49 8.61 1.98
N THR A 143 -0.23 7.33 1.74
CA THR A 143 1.04 6.68 2.09
C THR A 143 1.75 6.23 0.83
N ILE A 144 2.96 6.72 0.60
CA ILE A 144 3.84 6.26 -0.47
C ILE A 144 4.80 5.23 0.14
N MET A 145 4.94 4.08 -0.51
CA MET A 145 5.69 2.93 0.00
C MET A 145 6.68 2.43 -1.05
N ASP A 146 7.93 2.24 -0.63
CA ASP A 146 8.94 1.43 -1.30
C ASP A 146 8.68 -0.02 -0.89
N GLU A 147 7.99 -0.77 -1.74
CA GLU A 147 7.64 -2.16 -1.46
C GLU A 147 8.79 -3.12 -1.82
N ARG A 148 9.56 -2.76 -2.86
CA ARG A 148 10.75 -3.48 -3.31
C ARG A 148 11.76 -3.68 -2.20
N GLU A 149 12.10 -2.61 -1.50
CA GLU A 149 13.10 -2.60 -0.42
C GLU A 149 12.47 -2.46 0.97
N GLY A 150 11.13 -2.46 1.05
CA GLY A 150 10.37 -2.32 2.29
C GLY A 150 9.52 -3.53 2.60
N SER A 151 8.23 -3.31 2.85
CA SER A 151 7.35 -4.32 3.47
C SER A 151 7.15 -5.59 2.66
N GLN A 152 7.37 -5.54 1.34
CA GLN A 152 7.25 -6.70 0.46
C GLN A 152 8.60 -7.34 0.12
N ASN A 153 9.73 -6.76 0.53
CA ASN A 153 11.03 -7.38 0.36
C ASN A 153 11.07 -8.76 1.05
N GLU A 154 11.47 -9.81 0.32
CA GLU A 154 11.38 -11.19 0.82
C GLU A 154 12.30 -11.43 2.04
N ILE A 155 13.42 -10.72 2.15
CA ILE A 155 14.30 -10.80 3.33
C ILE A 155 13.59 -10.22 4.55
N ILE A 156 12.99 -9.04 4.41
CA ILE A 156 12.26 -8.38 5.50
C ILE A 156 11.05 -9.23 5.92
N LYS A 157 10.33 -9.83 4.97
CA LYS A 157 9.20 -10.73 5.24
C LYS A 157 9.65 -11.95 6.04
N ALA A 158 10.69 -12.65 5.60
CA ALA A 158 11.24 -13.81 6.32
C ALA A 158 11.69 -13.43 7.75
N MET A 159 12.34 -12.28 7.91
CA MET A 159 12.77 -11.81 9.24
C MET A 159 11.60 -11.51 10.18
N ARG A 160 10.43 -11.10 9.66
CA ARG A 160 9.23 -10.84 10.50
C ARG A 160 8.63 -12.10 11.12
N GLU A 161 8.98 -13.28 10.61
CA GLU A 161 8.55 -14.56 11.20
C GLU A 161 9.25 -14.83 12.55
N ASP A 162 10.39 -14.19 12.81
CA ASP A 162 11.11 -14.25 14.07
C ASP A 162 10.86 -12.98 14.92
N PRO A 163 10.11 -13.08 16.04
CA PRO A 163 9.85 -11.93 16.92
C PRO A 163 11.12 -11.28 17.49
N SER A 164 12.23 -12.02 17.59
CA SER A 164 13.52 -11.49 18.09
C SER A 164 14.16 -10.49 17.12
N LYS A 165 13.79 -10.54 15.83
CA LYS A 165 14.29 -9.67 14.77
C LYS A 165 13.57 -8.33 14.64
N LYS A 166 12.57 -8.07 15.49
CA LYS A 166 11.72 -6.87 15.42
C LYS A 166 12.50 -5.55 15.32
N ALA A 167 13.57 -5.38 16.09
CA ALA A 167 14.39 -4.16 16.07
C ALA A 167 15.19 -4.01 14.76
N GLU A 168 15.69 -5.12 14.22
CA GLU A 168 16.44 -5.15 12.96
C GLU A 168 15.50 -4.83 11.78
N VAL A 169 14.31 -5.44 11.76
CA VAL A 169 13.26 -5.13 10.78
C VAL A 169 12.84 -3.66 10.86
N ALA A 170 12.64 -3.11 12.07
CA ALA A 170 12.27 -1.71 12.22
C ALA A 170 13.32 -0.77 11.60
N LYS A 171 14.60 -1.07 11.81
CA LYS A 171 15.72 -0.32 11.21
C LYS A 171 15.74 -0.44 9.68
N MET A 172 15.51 -1.63 9.13
CA MET A 172 15.44 -1.82 7.67
C MET A 172 14.27 -1.10 7.02
N MET A 173 13.19 -0.88 7.77
CA MET A 173 11.99 -0.17 7.31
C MET A 173 12.11 1.36 7.40
N GLU A 174 13.15 1.89 8.01
CA GLU A 174 13.36 3.35 8.11
C GLU A 174 13.43 3.98 6.71
N GLY A 175 12.61 5.01 6.48
CA GLY A 175 12.55 5.72 5.20
C GLY A 175 11.89 4.95 4.05
N LYS A 176 11.35 3.74 4.28
CA LYS A 176 10.66 2.94 3.25
C LYS A 176 9.21 3.33 3.01
N SER A 177 8.70 4.28 3.80
CA SER A 177 7.40 4.88 3.55
C SER A 177 7.34 6.32 4.03
N ALA A 178 6.45 7.09 3.43
CA ALA A 178 6.10 8.43 3.86
C ALA A 178 4.59 8.59 3.87
N THR A 179 4.04 9.18 4.93
CA THR A 179 2.60 9.39 5.09
C THR A 179 2.29 10.88 5.10
N PHE A 180 1.43 11.30 4.19
CA PHE A 180 0.98 12.69 4.03
C PHE A 180 -0.48 12.80 4.44
N PRO A 181 -0.84 13.72 5.36
CA PRO A 181 -2.24 13.92 5.73
C PRO A 181 -3.02 14.56 4.58
N VAL A 182 -4.24 14.09 4.35
CA VAL A 182 -5.21 14.69 3.42
C VAL A 182 -6.60 14.75 4.08
N LYS A 183 -7.56 15.39 3.43
CA LYS A 183 -8.95 15.47 3.90
C LYS A 183 -9.89 15.23 2.73
N LEU A 184 -9.96 13.99 2.27
CA LEU A 184 -10.88 13.55 1.24
C LEU A 184 -12.23 13.19 1.88
N LYS A 185 -13.27 13.13 1.05
CA LYS A 185 -14.62 12.75 1.45
C LYS A 185 -15.11 11.59 0.60
N GLU A 186 -15.90 10.74 1.22
CA GLU A 186 -16.63 9.69 0.54
C GLU A 186 -17.63 10.29 -0.47
N GLY A 187 -17.84 9.60 -1.60
CA GLY A 187 -18.71 10.03 -2.69
C GLY A 187 -18.11 11.10 -3.61
N GLU A 188 -17.07 11.83 -3.18
CA GLU A 188 -16.36 12.78 -4.05
C GLU A 188 -15.39 12.06 -5.00
N THR A 189 -15.28 12.59 -6.23
CA THR A 189 -14.34 12.06 -7.24
C THR A 189 -13.06 12.90 -7.23
N TYR A 190 -11.92 12.23 -7.09
CA TYR A 190 -10.60 12.84 -7.09
C TYR A 190 -9.79 12.38 -8.29
N THR A 191 -9.00 13.28 -8.86
CA THR A 191 -7.94 12.88 -9.79
C THR A 191 -6.70 12.54 -8.99
N VAL A 192 -6.25 11.29 -9.08
CA VAL A 192 -5.03 10.80 -8.46
C VAL A 192 -3.99 10.62 -9.57
N VAL A 193 -2.85 11.28 -9.40
CA VAL A 193 -1.70 11.17 -10.30
C VAL A 193 -0.56 10.55 -9.51
N VAL A 194 -0.01 9.45 -10.03
CA VAL A 194 1.13 8.76 -9.42
C VAL A 194 2.28 8.73 -10.40
N GLU A 195 3.44 9.22 -9.95
CA GLU A 195 4.62 9.46 -10.76
C GLU A 195 5.78 8.62 -10.24
N THR A 196 6.45 7.88 -11.13
CA THR A 196 7.73 7.19 -10.87
C THR A 196 8.80 7.74 -11.81
N VAL A 197 10.00 8.01 -11.29
CA VAL A 197 11.16 8.57 -12.01
C VAL A 197 12.47 7.88 -11.59
#